data_AF-A0A7J3RYN8-F1
#
_entry.id   AF-A0A7J3RYN8-F1
#
_cell.length_a   1.000
_cell.length_b   1.000
_cell.length_c   1.000
_cell.angle_alpha   90.00
_cell.angle_beta   90.00
_cell.angle_gamma   90.00
#
_symmetry.space_group_name_H-M   'P 1'
#
loop_
_entity.id
_entity.type
_entity.pdbx_description
1 polymer ?
#
loop_
_entity_poly.entity_id
_entity_poly.type
_entity_poly.pdbx_seq_one_letter_code
_entity_poly.pdbx_strand_id
1 'polypeptide(L)' 'MVIEAIKKKLAGVDFIIGDPAVRVLDTTLNTYMIAADAQCEGLYEEPPGGEIIKVIIRAVKELVSRRSV' A
#
# COMPACT_ATOMS: atom_id res chain seq x y z
N MET A 1 -7.26 0.75 -11.45
CA MET A 1 -7.54 -0.21 -10.36
C MET A 1 -6.75 0.19 -9.12
N VAL A 2 -7.39 0.24 -7.95
CA VAL A 2 -6.78 0.69 -6.68
C VAL A 2 -5.56 -0.16 -6.29
N ILE A 3 -5.67 -1.49 -6.43
CA ILE A 3 -4.61 -2.46 -6.13
C ILE A 3 -3.32 -2.13 -6.92
N GLU A 4 -3.45 -1.92 -8.22
CA GLU A 4 -2.30 -1.65 -9.10
C GLU A 4 -1.61 -0.32 -8.79
N ALA A 5 -2.38 0.69 -8.35
CA ALA A 5 -1.82 1.96 -7.89
C ALA A 5 -1.04 1.78 -6.58
N ILE A 6 -1.55 0.97 -5.65
CA ILE A 6 -0.85 0.66 -4.39
C ILE A 6 0.43 -0.13 -4.67
N LYS A 7 0.36 -1.19 -5.50
CA LYS A 7 1.54 -1.97 -5.89
C LYS A 7 2.64 -1.10 -6.48
N LYS A 8 2.32 -0.22 -7.43
CA LYS A 8 3.30 0.70 -8.03
C LYS A 8 3.95 1.63 -7.00
N LYS A 9 3.19 2.12 -6.01
CA LYS A 9 3.72 3.00 -4.96
C LYS A 9 4.63 2.24 -4.01
N LEU A 10 4.28 1.00 -3.65
CA LEU A 10 5.09 0.16 -2.77
C LEU A 10 6.36 -0.37 -3.46
N ALA A 11 6.30 -0.69 -4.75
CA ALA A 11 7.49 -1.11 -5.51
C ALA A 11 8.57 -0.02 -5.63
N GLY A 12 8.25 1.24 -5.34
CA GLY A 12 9.20 2.35 -5.30
C GLY A 12 9.75 2.66 -3.89
N VAL A 13 9.55 1.76 -2.92
CA VAL A 13 10.02 1.95 -1.54
C VAL A 13 11.33 1.19 -1.34
N ASP A 14 12.38 1.93 -0.99
CA ASP A 14 13.77 1.43 -1.01
C ASP A 14 14.03 0.21 -0.10
N PHE A 15 13.29 0.07 0.99
CA PHE A 15 13.48 -1.02 1.96
C PHE A 15 12.71 -2.31 1.64
N ILE A 16 11.86 -2.30 0.61
CA ILE A 16 11.09 -3.46 0.20
C ILE A 16 11.93 -4.31 -0.74
N ILE A 17 12.10 -5.58 -0.37
CA ILE A 17 12.86 -6.55 -1.15
C ILE A 17 11.89 -7.28 -2.08
N GLY A 18 12.13 -7.15 -3.39
CA GLY A 18 11.30 -7.79 -4.40
C GLY A 18 9.91 -7.14 -4.55
N ASP A 19 8.94 -7.92 -5.03
CA ASP A 19 7.61 -7.42 -5.33
C ASP A 19 6.65 -7.56 -4.14
N PRO A 20 6.04 -6.46 -3.67
CA PRO A 20 5.02 -6.52 -2.63
C PRO A 20 3.72 -7.14 -3.16
N ALA A 21 3.13 -8.05 -2.39
CA ALA A 21 1.83 -8.65 -2.71
C ALA A 21 0.71 -7.80 -2.11
N VAL A 22 -0.24 -7.37 -2.94
CA VAL A 22 -1.41 -6.59 -2.51
C VAL A 22 -2.68 -7.29 -2.97
N ARG A 23 -3.59 -7.57 -2.03
CA ARG A 23 -4.87 -8.25 -2.27
C ARG A 23 -6.01 -7.59 -1.52
N VAL A 24 -7.22 -7.71 -2.06
CA VAL A 24 -8.46 -7.37 -1.33
C VAL A 24 -8.90 -8.65 -0.62
N LEU A 25 -8.98 -8.59 0.70
CA LEU A 25 -9.43 -9.71 1.53
C LEU A 25 -10.95 -9.77 1.60
N ASP A 26 -11.57 -8.61 1.79
CA ASP A 26 -13.01 -8.51 1.99
C ASP A 26 -13.53 -7.16 1.49
N THR A 27 -14.82 -7.12 1.19
CA THR A 27 -15.55 -5.94 0.74
C THR A 27 -16.87 -5.87 1.47
N THR A 28 -17.06 -4.80 2.23
CA THR A 28 -18.36 -4.45 2.80
C THR A 28 -19.04 -3.39 1.93
N LEU A 29 -20.21 -2.92 2.35
CA LEU A 29 -20.98 -1.85 1.67
C LEU A 29 -20.19 -0.55 1.46
N ASN A 30 -19.25 -0.21 2.34
CA ASN A 30 -18.53 1.07 2.31
C ASN A 30 -17.02 0.96 2.56
N THR A 31 -16.50 -0.25 2.80
CA THR A 31 -15.10 -0.47 3.18
C THR A 31 -14.51 -1.63 2.40
N TYR A 32 -13.26 -1.45 1.98
CA TYR A 32 -12.44 -2.49 1.38
C TYR A 32 -11.34 -2.86 2.36
N MET A 33 -11.21 -4.14 2.65
CA MET A 33 -10.13 -4.65 3.49
C MET A 33 -8.98 -5.05 2.57
N ILE A 34 -7.90 -4.27 2.61
CA ILE A 34 -6.71 -4.48 1.76
C ILE A 34 -5.61 -5.08 2.62
N ALA A 35 -5.07 -6.22 2.19
CA ALA A 35 -3.86 -6.79 2.76
C ALA A 35 -2.67 -6.51 1.84
N ALA A 36 -1.56 -6.13 2.45
CA ALA A 36 -0.27 -5.96 1.80
C ALA A 36 0.76 -6.81 2.55
N ASP A 37 1.40 -7.74 1.84
CA ASP A 37 2.53 -8.52 2.32
C ASP A 37 3.78 -8.04 1.61
N ALA A 38 4.83 -7.70 2.35
CA ALA A 38 6.10 -7.23 1.81
C ALA A 38 7.27 -7.78 2.63
N GLN A 39 8.29 -8.27 1.94
CA GLN A 39 9.57 -8.58 2.57
C GLN A 39 10.37 -7.29 2.71
N CYS A 40 10.88 -7.01 3.91
CA CYS A 40 11.59 -5.76 4.19
C CYS A 40 13.00 -6.03 4.71
N GLU A 41 13.93 -5.12 4.42
CA GLU A 41 15.26 -5.16 5.03
C GLU A 41 15.18 -4.87 6.55
N GLY A 42 15.88 -5.68 7.35
CA GLY A 42 15.86 -5.58 8.82
C GLY A 42 16.77 -4.50 9.41
N LEU A 43 17.43 -3.69 8.58
CA LEU A 43 18.42 -2.69 9.00
C LEU A 43 17.82 -1.29 9.27
N TYR A 44 16.50 -1.12 9.14
CA TYR A 44 15.86 0.17 9.31
C TYR A 44 15.59 0.49 10.79
N GLU A 45 15.98 1.70 11.19
CA GLU A 45 15.82 2.23 12.55
C GLU A 45 14.33 2.41 12.92
N GLU A 46 13.50 2.78 11.93
CA GLU A 46 12.04 2.79 12.06
C GLU A 46 11.41 1.49 11.50
N PRO A 47 10.36 0.96 12.14
CA PRO A 47 9.66 -0.23 11.65
C PRO A 47 9.07 -0.01 10.24
N PRO A 48 9.40 -0.85 9.25
CA PRO A 48 8.91 -0.73 7.87
C PRO A 48 7.38 -0.64 7.74
N GLY A 49 6.65 -1.28 8.66
CA GLY A 49 5.18 -1.31 8.66
C GLY A 49 4.54 0.08 8.74
N GLY A 50 5.13 1.02 9.49
CA GLY A 50 4.59 2.38 9.61
C GLY A 50 4.66 3.14 8.29
N GLU A 51 5.80 3.06 7.59
CA GLU A 51 5.99 3.70 6.29
C GLU A 51 5.12 3.06 5.20
N ILE A 52 5.00 1.73 5.19
CA ILE A 52 4.09 1.02 4.27
C ILE A 52 2.65 1.53 4.43
N ILE A 53 2.17 1.67 5.67
CA ILE A 53 0.82 2.19 5.94
C ILE A 53 0.67 3.63 5.40
N LYS A 54 1.65 4.50 5.65
CA LYS A 54 1.62 5.89 5.13
C LYS A 54 1.57 5.92 3.61
N VAL A 55 2.35 5.08 2.92
CA VAL A 55 2.35 4.97 1.45
C VAL A 55 0.99 4.52 0.93
N ILE A 56 0.40 3.48 1.53
CA ILE A 56 -0.94 2.98 1.15
C ILE A 56 -2.00 4.08 1.34
N ILE A 57 -2.01 4.78 2.48
CA ILE A 57 -2.96 5.87 2.75
C ILE A 57 -2.82 6.98 1.71
N ARG A 58 -1.59 7.40 1.38
CA ARG A 58 -1.33 8.42 0.35
C ARG A 58 -1.86 7.97 -1.01
N ALA A 59 -1.57 6.74 -1.41
CA ALA A 59 -2.05 6.17 -2.68
C ALA A 59 -3.58 6.16 -2.75
N VAL A 60 -4.26 5.76 -1.67
CA VAL A 60 -5.74 5.76 -1.61
C VAL A 60 -6.30 7.18 -1.66
N LYS A 61 -5.71 8.14 -0.93
CA LYS A 61 -6.14 9.55 -0.96
C LYS A 61 -6.03 10.18 -2.36
N GLU A 62 -4.92 9.92 -3.07
CA GLU A 62 -4.73 10.40 -4.45
C GLU A 62 -5.81 9.86 -5.40
N LEU A 63 -6.22 8.60 -5.22
CA LEU A 63 -7.27 7.97 -6.03
C LEU A 63 -8.66 8.54 -5.74
N VAL A 64 -8.97 8.78 -4.47
CA VAL A 64 -10.25 9.39 -4.05
C VAL A 64 -10.34 10.82 -4.56
N SER A 65 -9.27 11.62 -4.39
CA SER A 65 -9.22 13.01 -4.86
C SER A 65 -9.42 13.14 -6.38
N ARG A 66 -8.92 12.18 -7.17
CA ARG A 66 -9.13 12.15 -8.63
C ARG A 66 -10.56 11.81 -9.06
N ARG A 67 -11.38 11.24 -8.16
CA ARG A 67 -12.80 10.91 -8.42
C ARG A 67 -13.77 12.02 -8.01
N SER A 68 -13.30 13.00 -7.25
CA SER A 68 -14.12 14.12 -6.75
C SER A 68 -14.18 15.31 -7.70
N VAL A 69 -13.81 15.13 -8.96
CA VAL A 69 -13.90 16.12 -10.05
C VAL A 69 -14.76 15.54 -11.17
#